data_AF-A0A537YYL6-F1
#
_entry.id   AF-A0A537YYL6-F1
#
_cell.length_a   1.000
_cell.length_b   1.000
_cell.length_c   1.000
_cell.angle_alpha   90.00
_cell.angle_beta   90.00
_cell.angle_gamma   90.00
#
_symmetry.space_group_name_H-M   'P 1'
#
loop_
_entity.id
_entity.type
_entity.pdbx_description
1 polymer ?
#
loop_
_entity_poly.entity_id
_entity_poly.type
_entity_poly.pdbx_seq_one_letter_code
_entity_poly.pdbx_strand_id
1 'polypeptide(L)'
;FAMRHAVERGDIDVLGSLLDDAFVAKKQMNPYIAEHTPIEEMLSAARSAGAIGGKICGAGGGGYLLLAAPPSAHETIRAALERSGGQFASFAFSSDGVRARRGRDVWAPSS
;
A
#
# COMPACT_ATOMS: atom_id res chain seq x y z
N PHE A 1 6.72 -16.15 -4.48
CA PHE A 1 6.37 -16.65 -3.13
C PHE A 1 6.95 -15.82 -1.98
N ALA A 2 8.04 -15.07 -2.17
CA ALA A 2 8.68 -14.30 -1.09
C ALA A 2 7.73 -13.36 -0.32
N MET A 3 6.91 -12.55 -1.01
CA MET A 3 5.99 -11.61 -0.35
C MET A 3 4.93 -12.31 0.51
N ARG A 4 4.41 -13.45 0.03
CA ARG A 4 3.48 -14.29 0.81
C ARG A 4 4.13 -14.77 2.10
N HIS A 5 5.35 -15.32 2.03
CA HIS A 5 6.05 -15.81 3.21
C HIS A 5 6.37 -14.69 4.20
N ALA A 6 6.72 -13.49 3.72
CA ALA A 6 6.96 -12.33 4.58
C ALA A 6 5.69 -11.97 5.38
N VAL A 7 4.53 -11.95 4.73
CA VAL A 7 3.24 -11.73 5.40
C VAL A 7 2.93 -12.84 6.40
N GLU A 8 3.05 -14.11 6.01
CA GLU A 8 2.77 -15.27 6.88
C GLU A 8 3.68 -15.32 8.12
N ARG A 9 4.89 -14.77 8.03
CA ARG A 9 5.87 -14.70 9.15
C ARG A 9 5.81 -13.38 9.94
N GLY A 10 5.00 -12.41 9.50
CA GLY A 10 4.99 -11.07 10.09
C GLY A 10 6.30 -10.29 9.90
N ASP A 11 7.10 -10.64 8.89
CA ASP A 11 8.38 -10.01 8.60
C ASP A 11 8.16 -8.71 7.80
N ILE A 12 7.95 -7.62 8.53
CA ILE A 12 7.64 -6.31 7.96
C ILE A 12 8.84 -5.70 7.22
N ASP A 13 10.07 -6.01 7.64
CA ASP A 13 11.28 -5.53 6.98
C ASP A 13 11.39 -6.14 5.57
N VAL A 14 11.26 -7.46 5.48
CA VAL A 14 11.25 -8.15 4.19
C VAL A 14 10.05 -7.75 3.35
N LEU A 15 8.85 -7.63 3.95
CA LEU A 15 7.66 -7.17 3.23
C LEU A 15 7.88 -5.78 2.64
N GLY A 16 8.42 -4.84 3.41
CA GLY A 16 8.67 -3.47 2.96
C GLY A 16 9.64 -3.41 1.79
N SER A 17 10.77 -4.13 1.88
CA SER A 17 11.72 -4.23 0.76
C SER A 17 11.05 -4.78 -0.50
N LEU A 18 10.24 -5.84 -0.37
CA LEU A 18 9.55 -6.45 -1.51
C LEU A 18 8.46 -5.55 -2.10
N LEU A 19 7.83 -4.68 -1.31
CA LEU A 19 6.90 -3.68 -1.82
C LEU A 19 7.63 -2.64 -2.67
N ASP A 20 8.79 -2.16 -2.22
CA ASP A 20 9.62 -1.19 -2.94
C ASP A 20 10.14 -1.79 -4.26
N ASP A 21 10.70 -3.00 -4.23
CA ASP A 21 11.12 -3.75 -5.43
C ASP A 21 9.99 -3.88 -6.44
N ALA A 22 8.78 -4.22 -5.95
CA ALA A 22 7.60 -4.33 -6.80
C ALA A 22 7.17 -2.99 -7.40
N PHE A 23 7.37 -1.87 -6.69
CA PHE A 23 7.12 -0.53 -7.23
C PHE A 23 8.12 -0.18 -8.32
N VAL A 24 9.42 -0.40 -8.08
CA VAL A 24 10.49 -0.18 -9.06
C VAL A 24 10.23 -0.98 -10.34
N ALA A 25 9.92 -2.27 -10.21
CA ALA A 25 9.59 -3.11 -11.35
C ALA A 25 8.33 -2.61 -12.10
N LYS A 26 7.29 -2.19 -11.38
CA LYS A 26 6.07 -1.64 -11.99
C LYS A 26 6.36 -0.36 -12.78
N LYS A 27 7.23 0.52 -12.25
CA LYS A 27 7.65 1.75 -12.93
C LYS A 27 8.47 1.48 -14.19
N GLN A 28 9.36 0.48 -14.14
CA GLN A 28 10.12 0.05 -15.31
C GLN A 28 9.21 -0.46 -16.44
N MET A 29 8.10 -1.12 -16.10
CA MET A 29 7.11 -1.58 -17.09
C MET A 29 6.26 -0.44 -17.66
N ASN A 30 5.90 0.55 -16.85
CA ASN A 30 5.13 1.70 -17.28
C ASN A 30 5.51 2.94 -16.45
N PRO A 31 6.34 3.84 -16.98
CA PRO A 31 6.77 5.04 -16.25
C PRO A 31 5.62 5.98 -15.86
N TYR A 32 4.54 6.01 -16.67
CA TYR A 32 3.36 6.86 -16.43
C TYR A 32 2.60 6.53 -15.15
N ILE A 33 2.92 5.43 -14.46
CA ILE A 33 2.32 5.16 -13.15
C ILE A 33 2.77 6.15 -12.07
N ALA A 34 3.90 6.84 -12.30
CA ALA A 34 4.55 7.72 -11.34
C ALA A 34 5.07 9.03 -11.96
N GLU A 35 5.42 9.05 -13.25
CA GLU A 35 5.83 10.28 -13.95
C GLU A 35 4.76 11.37 -13.84
N HIS A 36 5.20 12.61 -13.59
CA HIS A 36 4.33 13.78 -13.41
C HIS A 36 3.31 13.67 -12.27
N THR A 37 3.56 12.80 -11.28
CA THR A 37 2.75 12.66 -10.07
C THR A 37 3.63 12.87 -8.83
N PRO A 38 3.04 13.19 -7.65
CA PRO A 38 3.80 13.30 -6.41
C PRO A 38 4.24 11.94 -5.83
N ILE A 39 3.97 10.81 -6.50
CA ILE A 39 4.13 9.46 -5.94
C ILE A 39 5.58 9.20 -5.52
N GLU A 40 6.56 9.51 -6.37
CA GLU A 40 7.98 9.24 -6.04
C GLU A 40 8.48 10.13 -4.92
N GLU A 41 8.08 11.39 -4.92
CA GLU A 41 8.39 12.34 -3.85
C GLU A 41 7.80 11.88 -2.51
N MET A 42 6.54 11.43 -2.51
CA MET A 42 5.87 10.89 -1.34
C MET A 42 6.53 9.60 -0.83
N LEU A 43 6.86 8.65 -1.71
CA LEU A 43 7.57 7.42 -1.33
C LEU A 43 8.97 7.74 -0.76
N SER A 44 9.66 8.72 -1.34
CA SER A 44 10.95 9.19 -0.84
C SER A 44 10.85 9.85 0.54
N ALA A 45 9.84 10.72 0.72
CA ALA A 45 9.55 11.36 2.00
C ALA A 45 9.19 10.34 3.09
N ALA A 46 8.38 9.34 2.75
CA ALA A 46 8.04 8.24 3.66
C ALA A 46 9.28 7.46 4.10
N ARG A 47 10.15 7.07 3.16
CA ARG A 47 11.41 6.37 3.49
C ARG A 47 12.32 7.21 4.36
N SER A 48 12.48 8.49 4.03
CA SER A 48 13.26 9.44 4.85
C SER A 48 12.70 9.62 6.27
N ALA A 49 11.40 9.39 6.44
CA ALA A 49 10.70 9.44 7.73
C ALA A 49 10.65 8.09 8.47
N GLY A 50 11.27 7.03 7.92
CA GLY A 50 11.39 5.72 8.57
C GLY A 50 10.52 4.61 7.97
N ALA A 51 9.90 4.81 6.80
CA ALA A 51 9.29 3.70 6.08
C ALA A 51 10.37 2.77 5.53
N ILE A 52 10.15 1.46 5.61
CA ILE A 52 11.03 0.44 5.04
C ILE A 52 10.88 0.41 3.52
N GLY A 53 9.63 0.50 3.05
CA GLY A 53 9.31 0.53 1.63
C GLY A 53 7.81 0.68 1.41
N GLY A 54 7.42 0.74 0.14
CA GLY A 54 6.02 0.92 -0.20
C GLY A 54 5.77 0.92 -1.69
N LYS A 55 4.49 0.91 -2.06
CA LYS A 55 4.08 0.89 -3.46
C LYS A 55 2.74 1.58 -3.68
N ILE A 56 2.51 1.98 -4.92
CA ILE A 56 1.16 2.31 -5.39
C ILE A 56 0.28 1.05 -5.48
N CYS A 57 -0.96 1.20 -5.02
CA CYS A 57 -2.03 0.23 -5.19
C CYS A 57 -2.76 0.42 -6.54
N GLY A 58 -3.21 -0.68 -7.15
CA GLY A 58 -3.99 -0.63 -8.38
C GLY A 58 -3.17 -0.41 -9.66
N ALA A 59 -3.82 0.21 -10.67
CA ALA A 59 -3.28 0.35 -12.01
C ALA A 59 -2.06 1.29 -12.08
N GLY A 60 -2.07 2.39 -11.32
CA GLY A 60 -1.05 3.45 -11.36
C GLY A 60 -1.67 4.84 -11.61
N GLY A 61 -0.88 5.91 -11.47
CA GLY A 61 -1.31 7.28 -11.81
C GLY A 61 -2.14 8.00 -10.73
N GLY A 62 -2.34 7.38 -9.55
CA GLY A 62 -3.06 7.96 -8.42
C GLY A 62 -3.65 6.90 -7.48
N GLY A 63 -4.43 7.34 -6.49
CA GLY A 63 -5.08 6.46 -5.52
C GLY A 63 -4.28 6.29 -4.23
N TYR A 64 -4.10 5.05 -3.79
CA TYR A 64 -3.50 4.73 -2.49
C TYR A 64 -2.04 4.31 -2.63
N LEU A 65 -1.22 4.77 -1.69
CA LEU A 65 0.08 4.18 -1.39
C LEU A 65 -0.08 3.22 -0.21
N LEU A 66 0.52 2.04 -0.31
CA LEU A 66 0.69 1.11 0.80
C LEU A 66 2.14 1.18 1.25
N LEU A 67 2.35 1.46 2.53
CA LEU A 67 3.67 1.60 3.15
C LEU A 67 3.85 0.53 4.23
N ALA A 68 5.05 -0.04 4.30
CA ALA A 68 5.50 -0.88 5.40
C ALA A 68 6.48 -0.08 6.26
N ALA A 69 6.21 0.02 7.56
CA ALA A 69 7.01 0.79 8.49
C ALA A 69 6.83 0.26 9.92
N PRO A 70 7.87 0.37 10.78
CA PRO A 70 7.73 0.08 12.20
C PRO A 70 6.71 1.04 12.83
N PRO A 71 5.91 0.61 13.82
CA PRO A 71 4.90 1.45 14.46
C PRO A 71 5.44 2.79 15.00
N SER A 72 6.67 2.80 15.49
CA SER A 72 7.35 4.00 16.00
C SER A 72 7.56 5.10 14.95
N ALA A 73 7.58 4.76 13.65
CA ALA A 73 7.75 5.72 12.57
C ALA A 73 6.42 6.26 12.02
N HIS A 74 5.27 5.70 12.41
CA HIS A 74 3.97 6.00 11.77
C HIS A 74 3.58 7.47 11.87
N GLU A 75 3.80 8.12 13.01
CA GLU A 75 3.51 9.54 13.20
C GLU A 75 4.42 10.44 12.36
N THR A 76 5.73 10.13 12.33
CA THR A 76 6.70 10.89 11.53
C THR A 76 6.43 10.77 10.04
N ILE A 77 6.11 9.56 9.56
CA ILE A 77 5.70 9.31 8.18
C ILE A 77 4.41 10.07 7.86
N ARG A 78 3.43 10.04 8.76
CA ARG A 78 2.17 10.76 8.58
C ARG A 78 2.41 12.24 8.37
N ALA A 79 3.12 12.87 9.30
CA ALA A 79 3.46 14.28 9.21
C ALA A 79 4.27 14.62 7.95
N ALA A 80 5.14 13.73 7.47
CA ALA A 80 5.90 13.93 6.25
C ALA A 80 5.02 13.95 5.00
N LEU A 81 4.07 13.03 4.90
CA LEU A 81 3.20 12.92 3.73
C LEU A 81 2.05 13.95 3.73
N GLU A 82 1.57 14.38 4.91
CA GLU A 82 0.60 15.49 5.01
C GLU A 82 1.15 16.77 4.38
N ARG A 83 2.45 17.05 4.54
CA ARG A 83 3.13 18.19 3.89
C ARG A 83 3.15 18.09 2.36
N SER A 84 3.05 16.89 1.82
CA SER A 84 2.94 16.61 0.38
C SER A 84 1.48 16.47 -0.09
N GLY A 85 0.50 16.84 0.75
CA GLY A 85 -0.93 16.74 0.42
C GLY A 85 -1.52 15.34 0.58
N GLY A 86 -0.81 14.41 1.23
CA GLY A 86 -1.28 13.06 1.51
C GLY A 86 -2.46 13.04 2.47
N GLN A 87 -3.40 12.12 2.22
CA GLN A 87 -4.55 11.85 3.08
C GLN A 87 -4.47 10.42 3.62
N PHE A 88 -5.02 10.21 4.81
CA PHE A 88 -4.91 8.93 5.53
C PHE A 88 -6.28 8.28 5.68
N ALA A 89 -6.38 7.04 5.18
CA ALA A 89 -7.51 6.18 5.42
C ALA A 89 -7.08 5.04 6.35
N SER A 90 -7.89 4.77 7.37
CA SER A 90 -7.80 3.49 8.07
C SER A 90 -8.25 2.38 7.13
N PHE A 91 -7.51 1.27 7.08
CA PHE A 91 -7.92 0.07 6.36
C PHE A 91 -7.84 -1.15 7.27
N ALA A 92 -8.64 -2.16 6.96
CA ALA A 92 -8.60 -3.46 7.61
C ALA A 92 -8.83 -4.54 6.55
N PHE A 93 -8.25 -5.72 6.75
CA PHE A 93 -8.54 -6.88 5.92
C PHE A 93 -9.88 -7.48 6.31
N SER A 94 -10.66 -7.90 5.32
CA SER A 94 -11.91 -8.63 5.51
C SER A 94 -11.74 -10.04 4.94
N SER A 95 -12.15 -11.05 5.70
CA SER A 95 -12.28 -12.42 5.21
C SER A 95 -13.56 -12.63 4.39
N ASP A 96 -14.51 -11.69 4.45
CA ASP A 96 -15.74 -11.76 3.69
C ASP A 96 -15.56 -11.25 2.26
N GLY A 97 -16.02 -12.06 1.30
CA GLY A 97 -16.23 -11.66 -0.08
C GLY A 97 -17.54 -10.87 -0.28
N VAL A 98 -17.92 -10.69 -1.54
CA VAL A 98 -19.16 -9.97 -1.91
C VAL A 98 -20.39 -10.70 -1.36
N ARG A 99 -21.33 -9.95 -0.78
CA ARG A 99 -22.67 -10.43 -0.39
C ARG A 99 -23.72 -9.46 -0.92
N ALA A 100 -24.81 -9.98 -1.46
CA ALA A 100 -25.95 -9.17 -1.92
C ALA A 100 -27.17 -9.44 -1.04
N ARG A 101 -27.92 -8.39 -0.68
CA ARG A 101 -29.13 -8.50 0.14
C ARG A 101 -30.35 -7.98 -0.61
N ARG A 102 -31.42 -8.75 -0.61
CA ARG A 102 -32.76 -8.32 -1.06
C ARG A 102 -33.76 -8.66 0.04
N GLY A 103 -34.18 -7.66 0.81
CA GLY A 103 -35.01 -7.88 2.00
C GLY A 103 -34.29 -8.74 3.05
N ARG A 104 -34.84 -9.93 3.35
CA ARG A 104 -34.23 -10.91 4.27
C ARG A 104 -33.31 -11.91 3.58
N ASP A 105 -33.31 -11.97 2.25
CA ASP A 105 -32.49 -12.92 1.50
C ASP A 105 -31.07 -12.39 1.33
N VAL A 106 -30.09 -13.25 1.61
CA VAL A 106 -28.65 -12.98 1.45
C VAL A 106 -28.10 -13.95 0.42
N TRP A 107 -27.47 -13.43 -0.63
CA TRP A 107 -26.67 -14.20 -1.57
C TRP A 107 -25.19 -13.97 -1.32
N ALA A 108 -24.38 -15.01 -1.49
CA ALA A 108 -22.93 -14.95 -1.53
C ALA A 108 -22.41 -15.92 -2.60
N PRO A 109 -21.24 -15.67 -3.23
CA PRO A 109 -20.62 -16.62 -4.13
C PRO A 109 -20.40 -17.97 -3.45
N SER A 110 -20.75 -19.06 -4.13
CA SER A 110 -20.34 -20.40 -3.74
C SER A 110 -18.83 -20.51 -3.89
N SER A 111 -18.16 -20.91 -2.81
CA SER A 111 -16.71 -21.17 -2.73
C SER A 111 -16.24 -22.22 -3.73
#